data_AF-A0A291E3L5-F1
#
_entry.id   AF-A0A291E3L5-F1
#
_cell.length_a   1.000
_cell.length_b   1.000
_cell.length_c   1.000
_cell.angle_alpha   90.00
_cell.angle_beta   90.00
_cell.angle_gamma   90.00
#
_symmetry.space_group_name_H-M   'P 1'
#
loop_
_entity.id
_entity.type
_entity.pdbx_description
1 polymer ?
#
loop_
_entity_poly.entity_id
_entity_poly.type
_entity_poly.pdbx_seq_one_letter_code
_entity_poly.pdbx_strand_id
1 'polypeptide(L)'
;MINFSRSLVLSFLVLSAAASAETCPKIISAISQGKTLAQIEVPANVKIDVSGEKQTVNTDRTVMLFEGDSRLAVTFASGETMKMQSDVIKIKSCISDKILPQKQVHP
;
A
#
# COMPACT_ATOMS: atom_id res chain seq x y z
N MET A 1 -10.96 59.03 -2.55
CA MET A 1 -10.80 58.46 -1.19
C MET A 1 -11.10 56.98 -1.25
N ILE A 2 -10.11 56.14 -0.97
CA ILE A 2 -10.21 54.68 -1.01
C ILE A 2 -10.51 54.21 0.43
N ASN A 3 -11.70 53.66 0.68
CA ASN A 3 -12.04 53.08 1.97
C ASN A 3 -11.74 51.58 1.96
N PHE A 4 -10.71 51.19 2.70
CA PHE A 4 -10.42 49.82 3.08
C PHE A 4 -11.39 49.38 4.20
N SER A 5 -12.32 48.47 3.88
CA SER A 5 -13.12 47.77 4.90
C SER A 5 -12.75 46.28 4.96
N ARG A 6 -11.95 46.00 5.98
CA ARG A 6 -11.76 44.77 6.77
C ARG A 6 -12.51 43.49 6.35
N SER A 7 -11.69 42.48 6.02
CA SER A 7 -11.55 41.20 6.74
C SER A 7 -12.75 40.27 6.90
N LEU A 8 -12.72 39.14 6.21
CA LEU A 8 -13.08 37.84 6.79
C LEU A 8 -12.28 36.72 6.09
N VAL A 9 -11.14 36.32 6.68
CA VAL A 9 -10.39 35.14 6.23
C VAL A 9 -11.04 33.91 6.88
N LEU A 10 -11.86 33.20 6.12
CA LEU A 10 -12.49 31.95 6.55
C LEU A 10 -11.43 30.83 6.52
N SER A 11 -10.77 30.60 7.65
CA SER A 11 -9.79 29.52 7.78
C SER A 11 -10.50 28.17 7.95
N PHE A 12 -10.73 27.46 6.85
CA PHE A 12 -11.08 26.05 6.89
C PHE A 12 -9.81 25.23 7.17
N LEU A 13 -9.49 25.04 8.44
CA LEU A 13 -8.55 23.99 8.86
C LEU A 13 -9.25 22.64 8.68
N VAL A 14 -9.20 22.09 7.47
CA VAL A 14 -9.53 20.69 7.24
C VAL A 14 -8.38 19.88 7.85
N LEU A 15 -8.53 19.50 9.13
CA LEU A 15 -7.72 18.44 9.75
C LEU A 15 -8.11 17.13 9.08
N SER A 16 -7.51 16.85 7.93
CA SER A 16 -7.55 15.52 7.34
C SER A 16 -6.74 14.61 8.26
N ALA A 17 -7.43 13.93 9.18
CA ALA A 17 -6.86 12.79 9.87
C ALA A 17 -6.44 11.79 8.79
N ALA A 18 -5.13 11.69 8.54
CA ALA A 18 -4.57 10.64 7.71
C ALA A 18 -4.82 9.33 8.45
N ALA A 19 -5.92 8.67 8.14
CA ALA A 19 -6.10 7.28 8.50
C ALA A 19 -5.01 6.50 7.76
N SER A 20 -3.95 6.15 8.48
CA SER A 20 -2.93 5.23 7.99
C SER A 20 -3.59 3.86 7.89
N ALA A 21 -4.24 3.59 6.75
CA ALA A 21 -4.61 2.24 6.39
C ALA A 21 -3.31 1.48 6.20
N GLU A 22 -2.93 0.68 7.19
CA GLU A 22 -1.83 -0.27 7.08
C GLU A 22 -2.21 -1.30 6.01
N THR A 23 -1.95 -0.97 4.75
CA THR A 23 -1.91 -1.96 3.68
C THR A 23 -0.61 -2.73 3.87
N CYS A 24 -0.67 -3.74 4.72
CA CYS A 24 0.42 -4.64 5.06
C CYS A 24 0.50 -5.72 3.98
N PRO A 25 1.49 -5.71 3.07
CA PRO A 25 1.90 -6.93 2.37
C PRO A 25 2.65 -7.82 3.35
N LYS A 26 2.29 -9.11 3.43
CA LYS A 26 2.98 -10.12 4.25
C LYS A 26 4.05 -10.85 3.46
N ILE A 27 3.73 -11.21 2.22
CA ILE A 27 4.57 -12.03 1.36
C ILE A 27 4.61 -11.41 -0.04
N ILE A 28 5.82 -11.27 -0.59
CA ILE A 28 6.02 -10.96 -2.00
C ILE A 28 6.69 -12.15 -2.67
N SER A 29 6.16 -12.59 -3.81
CA SER A 29 6.70 -13.69 -4.60
C SER A 29 6.99 -13.23 -6.01
N ALA A 30 8.20 -13.47 -6.50
CA ALA A 30 8.55 -13.32 -7.91
C ALA A 30 8.40 -14.66 -8.61
N ILE A 31 7.66 -14.64 -9.71
CA ILE A 31 7.33 -15.81 -10.51
C ILE A 31 7.82 -15.54 -11.93
N SER A 32 8.56 -16.50 -12.50
CA SER A 32 8.94 -16.49 -13.91
C SER A 32 8.64 -17.85 -14.50
N GLN A 33 8.10 -17.86 -15.73
CA GLN A 33 7.74 -19.08 -16.45
C GLN A 33 6.88 -20.06 -15.61
N GLY A 34 5.96 -19.50 -14.79
CA GLY A 34 5.07 -20.28 -13.91
C GLY A 34 5.73 -20.85 -12.65
N LYS A 35 7.02 -20.60 -12.40
CA LYS A 35 7.74 -21.05 -11.19
C LYS A 35 8.07 -19.88 -10.27
N THR A 36 7.89 -20.07 -8.97
CA THR A 36 8.35 -19.10 -7.97
C THR A 36 9.88 -19.13 -7.91
N LEU A 37 10.52 -18.01 -8.25
CA LEU A 37 11.97 -17.86 -8.20
C LEU A 37 12.46 -17.35 -6.85
N ALA A 38 11.68 -16.45 -6.25
CA ALA A 38 11.99 -15.86 -4.95
C ALA A 38 10.71 -15.58 -4.18
N GLN A 39 10.80 -15.69 -2.86
CA GLN A 39 9.74 -15.34 -1.94
C GLN A 39 10.36 -14.65 -0.73
N ILE A 40 9.79 -13.50 -0.36
CA ILE A 40 10.23 -12.72 0.79
C ILE A 40 9.03 -12.48 1.71
N GLU A 41 9.27 -12.65 3.01
CA GLU A 41 8.41 -12.05 4.02
C GLU A 41 8.77 -10.58 4.15
N VAL A 42 7.75 -9.73 4.11
CA VAL A 42 7.95 -8.28 4.13
C VAL A 42 8.15 -7.83 5.58
N PRO A 43 9.29 -7.21 5.93
CA PRO A 43 9.48 -6.66 7.27
C PRO A 43 8.53 -5.48 7.53
N ALA A 44 8.27 -5.18 8.80
CA ALA A 44 7.58 -3.96 9.15
C ALA A 44 8.37 -2.72 8.69
N ASN A 45 7.66 -1.62 8.42
CA ASN A 45 8.23 -0.31 8.10
C ASN A 45 9.11 -0.26 6.84
N VAL A 46 8.77 -1.04 5.81
CA VAL A 46 9.41 -0.93 4.49
C VAL A 46 8.52 -0.16 3.51
N LYS A 47 9.15 0.56 2.59
CA LYS A 47 8.47 1.12 1.42
C LYS A 47 8.51 0.11 0.28
N ILE A 48 7.37 -0.15 -0.35
CA ILE A 48 7.27 -1.05 -1.49
C ILE A 48 6.78 -0.25 -2.70
N ASP A 49 7.59 -0.25 -3.76
CA ASP A 49 7.22 0.22 -5.08
C ASP A 49 7.12 -0.99 -6.01
N VAL A 50 5.99 -1.19 -6.65
CA VAL A 50 5.75 -2.31 -7.56
C VAL A 50 5.08 -1.80 -8.84
N SER A 51 5.48 -2.38 -9.97
CA SER A 51 4.93 -2.05 -11.28
C SER A 51 4.91 -3.29 -12.18
N GLY A 52 4.01 -3.28 -13.16
CA GLY A 52 3.89 -4.27 -14.22
C GLY A 52 2.95 -3.73 -15.30
N GLU A 53 2.90 -4.39 -16.45
CA GLU A 53 2.01 -4.01 -17.55
C GLU A 53 0.53 -4.16 -17.19
N LYS A 54 0.22 -5.17 -16.38
CA LYS A 54 -1.14 -5.44 -15.90
C LYS A 54 -1.15 -5.59 -14.39
N GLN A 55 -2.23 -5.12 -13.77
CA GLN A 55 -2.49 -5.30 -12.34
C GLN A 55 -3.85 -5.96 -12.15
N THR A 56 -3.88 -7.08 -11.43
CA THR A 56 -5.09 -7.78 -11.03
C THR A 56 -5.15 -7.86 -9.51
N VAL A 57 -6.29 -7.50 -8.92
CA VAL A 57 -6.53 -7.62 -7.48
C VAL A 57 -7.66 -8.60 -7.28
N ASN A 58 -7.48 -9.59 -6.40
CA ASN A 58 -8.54 -10.55 -6.13
C ASN A 58 -9.71 -9.92 -5.34
N THR A 59 -10.84 -10.61 -5.30
CA THR A 59 -12.10 -10.08 -4.74
C THR A 59 -12.00 -9.68 -3.27
N ASP A 60 -11.22 -10.41 -2.47
CA ASP A 60 -11.01 -10.13 -1.05
C ASP A 60 -9.86 -9.11 -0.80
N ARG A 61 -9.23 -8.60 -1.87
CA ARG A 61 -8.11 -7.65 -1.87
C ARG A 61 -6.88 -8.12 -1.06
N THR A 62 -6.79 -9.42 -0.78
CA THR A 62 -5.64 -10.01 -0.07
C THR A 62 -4.53 -10.40 -1.03
N VAL A 63 -4.79 -10.50 -2.33
CA VAL A 63 -3.78 -10.84 -3.34
C VAL A 63 -3.80 -9.82 -4.46
N MET A 64 -2.63 -9.24 -4.73
CA MET A 64 -2.36 -8.40 -5.88
C MET A 64 -1.36 -9.10 -6.79
N LEU A 65 -1.65 -9.11 -8.09
CA LEU A 65 -0.82 -9.70 -9.15
C LEU A 65 -0.42 -8.59 -10.10
N PHE A 66 0.88 -8.47 -10.35
CA PHE A 66 1.47 -7.62 -11.38
C PHE A 66 2.07 -8.54 -12.43
N GLU A 67 1.72 -8.35 -13.70
CA GLU A 67 2.11 -9.22 -14.81
C GLU A 67 2.71 -8.39 -15.95
N GLY A 68 3.71 -8.96 -16.64
CA GLY A 68 4.41 -8.31 -17.74
C GLY A 68 5.47 -7.35 -17.25
N ASP A 69 6.74 -7.59 -17.62
CA ASP A 69 7.95 -6.87 -17.17
C ASP A 69 7.85 -6.32 -15.73
N SER A 70 7.47 -7.18 -14.79
CA SER A 70 7.11 -6.73 -13.45
C SER A 70 8.35 -6.43 -12.62
N ARG A 71 8.36 -5.27 -11.97
CA ARG A 71 9.49 -4.75 -11.19
C ARG A 71 9.05 -4.41 -9.78
N LEU A 72 9.86 -4.79 -8.81
CA LEU A 72 9.68 -4.53 -7.40
C LEU A 72 10.91 -3.83 -6.84
N ALA A 73 10.70 -2.79 -6.04
CA ALA A 73 11.68 -2.22 -5.16
C ALA A 73 11.16 -2.22 -3.72
N VAL A 74 11.93 -2.82 -2.81
CA VAL A 74 11.68 -2.79 -1.37
C VAL A 74 12.76 -1.95 -0.74
N THR A 75 12.38 -0.83 -0.13
CA THR A 75 13.30 0.05 0.60
C THR A 75 13.12 -0.17 2.08
N PHE A 76 14.19 -0.63 2.74
CA PHE A 76 14.22 -0.88 4.17
C PHE A 76 14.38 0.43 4.95
N ALA A 77 14.07 0.40 6.25
CA ALA A 77 14.27 1.56 7.13
C ALA A 77 15.74 2.00 7.22
N SER A 78 16.70 1.11 6.92
CA SER A 78 18.13 1.46 6.79
C SER A 78 18.42 2.37 5.59
N GLY A 79 17.49 2.51 4.65
CA GLY A 79 17.65 3.19 3.37
C GLY A 79 18.15 2.28 2.25
N GLU A 80 18.51 1.04 2.56
CA GLU A 80 18.89 0.05 1.54
C GLU A 80 17.69 -0.33 0.67
N THR A 81 17.91 -0.52 -0.63
CA THR A 81 16.86 -0.92 -1.57
C THR A 81 17.20 -2.25 -2.22
N MET A 82 16.33 -3.25 -2.01
CA MET A 82 16.34 -4.49 -2.76
C MET A 82 15.47 -4.32 -4.01
N LYS A 83 15.99 -4.71 -5.18
CA LYS A 83 15.27 -4.66 -6.45
C LYS A 83 15.11 -6.07 -7.03
N MET A 84 13.96 -6.33 -7.64
CA MET A 84 13.62 -7.61 -8.23
C MET A 84 12.84 -7.38 -9.53
N GLN A 85 13.06 -8.25 -10.50
CA GLN A 85 12.35 -8.25 -11.78
C GLN A 85 11.94 -9.68 -12.12
N SER A 86 10.70 -9.86 -12.56
CA SER A 86 10.17 -11.15 -12.99
C SER A 86 8.97 -10.97 -13.91
N ASP A 87 8.54 -12.07 -14.55
CA ASP A 87 7.36 -12.05 -15.42
C ASP A 87 6.10 -11.66 -14.65
N VAL A 88 6.00 -12.15 -13.40
CA VAL A 88 4.88 -11.88 -12.49
C VAL A 88 5.39 -11.60 -11.09
N ILE A 89 4.85 -10.57 -10.44
CA ILE A 89 5.05 -10.29 -9.02
C ILE A 89 3.71 -10.43 -8.31
N LYS A 90 3.66 -11.35 -7.34
CA LYS A 90 2.48 -11.59 -6.49
C LYS A 90 2.73 -11.04 -5.10
N ILE A 91 1.85 -10.14 -4.66
CA ILE A 91 1.86 -9.58 -3.32
C ILE A 91 0.65 -10.13 -2.57
N LYS A 92 0.90 -10.80 -1.45
CA LYS A 92 -0.13 -11.27 -0.53
C LYS A 92 -0.16 -10.38 0.69
N SER A 93 -1.28 -9.69 0.89
CA SER A 93 -1.54 -8.85 2.05
C SER A 93 -1.82 -9.67 3.31
N CYS A 94 -1.51 -9.07 4.45
CA CYS A 94 -2.01 -9.44 5.75
C CYS A 94 -3.54 -9.29 5.69
N ILE A 95 -4.31 -10.30 6.10
CA ILE A 95 -5.73 -10.11 6.34
C ILE A 95 -5.80 -9.08 7.46
N SER A 96 -6.44 -7.94 7.23
CA SER A 96 -6.62 -6.96 8.29
C SER A 96 -7.53 -7.60 9.35
N ASP A 97 -6.96 -7.95 10.52
CA ASP A 97 -7.73 -8.43 11.68
C ASP A 97 -8.69 -7.34 12.23
N LYS A 98 -8.79 -6.17 11.57
CA LYS A 98 -9.66 -5.05 11.95
C LYS A 98 -11.00 -5.01 11.19
N ILE A 99 -11.59 -6.16 10.90
CA ILE A 99 -13.05 -6.24 10.72
C ILE A 99 -13.61 -7.26 11.71
N LEU A 100 -13.32 -7.08 13.00
CA LEU A 100 -14.35 -7.41 13.99
C LEU A 100 -15.38 -6.29 13.88
N PRO A 101 -16.65 -6.57 13.49
CA PRO A 101 -17.69 -5.57 13.61
C PRO A 101 -17.65 -5.07 15.05
N GLN A 102 -17.53 -3.75 15.23
CA GLN A 102 -17.79 -3.15 16.53
C GLN A 102 -19.19 -3.63 16.93
N LYS A 103 -19.26 -4.62 17.81
CA LYS A 103 -20.45 -4.91 18.57
C LYS A 103 -20.69 -3.61 19.32
N GLN A 104 -21.62 -2.80 18.84
CA GLN A 104 -22.18 -1.69 19.59
C GLN A 104 -22.78 -2.31 20.85
N VAL A 105 -21.97 -2.35 21.89
CA VAL A 105 -22.34 -2.73 23.24
C VAL A 105 -22.69 -1.43 23.94
N HIS A 106 -24.00 -1.18 23.98
CA HIS A 106 -24.76 -0.64 25.12
C HIS A 106 -24.53 0.83 25.53
N PRO A 107 -25.47 1.49 26.25
CA PRO A 107 -26.59 0.97 27.07
C PRO A 107 -27.92 0.84 26.35
#